data_AF-A0A2R6GUA9-F1
#
_entry.id   AF-A0A2R6GUA9-F1
#
_cell.length_a   1.000
_cell.length_b   1.000
_cell.length_c   1.000
_cell.angle_alpha   90.00
_cell.angle_beta   90.00
_cell.angle_gamma   90.00
#
_symmetry.space_group_name_H-M   'P 1'
#
loop_
_entity.id
_entity.type
_entity.pdbx_description
1 polymer ?
#
loop_
_entity_poly.entity_id
_entity_poly.type
_entity_poly.pdbx_seq_one_letter_code
_entity_poly.pdbx_strand_id
1 'polypeptide(L)' 'ALRTLAGEGAASVKLEVRRSNDAARSLYEDFGFEHRNTVPRYYDNGEDALVMVRDF' A
#
# COMPACT_ATOMS: atom_id res chain seq x y z
N ALA A 1 -13.01 -7.99 -0.51
CA ALA A 1 -12.26 -7.07 0.37
C ALA A 1 -12.45 -5.62 -0.08
N LEU A 2 -11.79 -5.14 -1.14
CA LEU A 2 -11.86 -3.72 -1.55
C LEU A 2 -13.28 -3.21 -1.85
N ARG A 3 -14.09 -4.00 -2.57
CA ARG A 3 -15.52 -3.68 -2.82
C ARG A 3 -16.34 -3.64 -1.53
N THR A 4 -16.00 -4.48 -0.55
CA THR A 4 -16.68 -4.53 0.76
C THR A 4 -16.37 -3.27 1.54
N LEU A 5 -15.09 -2.87 1.62
CA LEU A 5 -14.65 -1.65 2.28
C LEU A 5 -15.31 -0.40 1.68
N ALA A 6 -15.43 -0.32 0.35
CA ALA A 6 -16.17 0.75 -0.32
C ALA A 6 -17.65 0.76 0.08
N GLY A 7 -18.30 -0.42 0.11
CA GLY A 7 -19.70 -0.57 0.52
C GLY A 7 -19.95 -0.23 2.00
N GLU A 8 -18.94 -0.33 2.84
CA GLU A 8 -18.97 0.06 4.26
C GLU A 8 -18.65 1.56 4.48
N GLY A 9 -18.41 2.31 3.40
CA GLY A 9 -18.17 3.76 3.45
C GLY A 9 -16.71 4.15 3.74
N ALA A 10 -15.75 3.24 3.56
CA ALA A 10 -14.35 3.61 3.60
C ALA A 10 -14.04 4.61 2.47
N ALA A 11 -13.38 5.72 2.81
CA ALA A 11 -12.97 6.73 1.82
C ALA A 11 -11.67 6.36 1.10
N SER A 12 -10.80 5.56 1.75
CA SER A 12 -9.56 5.09 1.17
C SER A 12 -9.04 3.83 1.87
N VAL A 13 -8.08 3.16 1.22
CA VAL A 13 -7.32 2.04 1.77
C VAL A 13 -5.85 2.39 1.76
N LYS A 14 -5.17 2.12 2.87
CA LYS A 14 -3.72 2.26 3.01
C LYS A 14 -3.11 0.89 3.24
N LEU A 15 -1.97 0.63 2.63
CA LEU A 15 -1.14 -0.55 2.87
C LEU A 15 0.34 -0.19 2.94
N GLU A 16 1.12 -1.09 3.51
CA GLU A 16 2.58 -1.00 3.61
C GLU A 16 3.19 -2.17 2.85
N VAL A 17 4.14 -1.88 1.96
CA VAL A 17 4.86 -2.89 1.18
C VAL A 17 6.36 -2.66 1.30
N ARG A 18 7.14 -3.76 1.37
CA ARG A 18 8.60 -3.73 1.35
C ARG A 18 9.10 -3.01 0.09
N ARG A 19 10.08 -2.12 0.24
CA ARG A 19 10.69 -1.40 -0.90
C ARG A 19 11.24 -2.36 -1.96
N SER A 20 11.84 -3.48 -1.54
CA SER A 20 12.41 -4.48 -2.46
C SER A 20 11.39 -5.43 -3.10
N ASN A 21 10.13 -5.40 -2.68
CA ASN A 21 9.12 -6.34 -3.19
C ASN A 21 8.44 -5.77 -4.45
N ASP A 22 9.19 -5.75 -5.56
CA ASP A 22 8.71 -5.19 -6.83
C ASP A 22 7.43 -5.87 -7.33
N ALA A 23 7.30 -7.19 -7.16
CA ALA A 23 6.10 -7.93 -7.57
C ALA A 23 4.84 -7.47 -6.82
N ALA A 24 4.92 -7.27 -5.50
CA ALA A 24 3.79 -6.76 -4.74
C ALA A 24 3.50 -5.28 -5.05
N ARG A 25 4.54 -4.48 -5.28
CA ARG A 25 4.38 -3.07 -5.68
C ARG A 25 3.61 -2.95 -6.98
N SER A 26 4.03 -3.66 -8.04
CA SER A 26 3.31 -3.66 -9.32
C SER A 26 1.89 -4.18 -9.19
N LEU A 27 1.67 -5.23 -8.38
CA LEU A 27 0.31 -5.72 -8.10
C LEU A 27 -0.58 -4.61 -7.52
N TYR A 28 -0.09 -3.86 -6.52
CA TYR A 28 -0.87 -2.81 -5.90
C TYR A 28 -1.08 -1.60 -6.83
N GLU A 29 -0.07 -1.24 -7.63
CA GLU A 29 -0.19 -0.23 -8.69
C GLU A 29 -1.30 -0.61 -9.69
N ASP A 30 -1.37 -1.87 -10.13
CA ASP A 30 -2.43 -2.37 -11.02
C ASP A 30 -3.83 -2.30 -10.39
N PHE A 31 -3.92 -2.39 -9.06
CA PHE A 31 -5.16 -2.21 -8.32
C PHE A 31 -5.51 -0.74 -8.03
N GLY A 32 -4.72 0.21 -8.54
CA GLY A 32 -4.91 1.65 -8.41
C GLY A 32 -4.35 2.25 -7.12
N PHE A 33 -3.48 1.54 -6.41
CA PHE A 33 -2.78 2.13 -5.27
C PHE A 33 -1.61 3.00 -5.74
N GLU A 34 -1.46 4.14 -5.11
CA GLU A 34 -0.39 5.10 -5.38
C GLU A 34 0.55 5.23 -4.19
N HIS A 35 1.85 5.39 -4.47
CA HIS A 35 2.84 5.64 -3.42
C HIS A 35 2.62 7.01 -2.79
N ARG A 36 2.47 7.07 -1.46
CA ARG A 36 2.21 8.30 -0.72
C ARG A 36 3.33 8.70 0.23
N ASN A 37 4.02 7.72 0.83
CA ASN A 37 5.11 7.98 1.76
C ASN A 37 6.06 6.79 1.87
N THR A 38 7.29 7.03 2.33
CA THR A 38 8.26 5.97 2.66
C THR A 38 8.61 6.08 4.14
N VAL A 39 8.50 4.97 4.87
CA VAL A 39 8.89 4.87 6.27
C VAL A 39 10.26 4.19 6.33
N PRO A 40 11.32 4.92 6.71
CA PRO A 40 12.67 4.38 6.71
C PRO A 40 12.86 3.33 7.81
N ARG A 41 13.56 2.22 7.50
CA ARG A 41 13.86 1.15 8.45
C ARG A 41 12.63 0.63 9.23
N TYR A 42 11.51 0.48 8.52
CA TYR A 42 10.24 0.03 9.11
C TYR A 42 10.29 -1.44 9.54
N TYR A 43 10.96 -2.27 8.75
CA TYR A 43 11.12 -3.69 9.05
C TYR A 43 12.39 -3.94 9.89
N ASP A 44 12.38 -5.00 10.70
CA ASP A 44 13.48 -5.36 11.60
C ASP A 44 14.84 -5.56 10.89
N ASN A 45 14.82 -5.89 9.59
CA ASN A 45 16.01 -6.00 8.76
C ASN A 45 16.56 -4.63 8.29
N GLY A 46 16.00 -3.53 8.76
CA GLY A 46 16.37 -2.16 8.35
C GLY A 46 15.77 -1.75 7.01
N GLU A 47 14.87 -2.54 6.43
CA GLU A 47 14.27 -2.22 5.15
C GLU A 47 13.16 -1.17 5.29
N ASP A 48 13.07 -0.28 4.30
CA ASP A 48 12.02 0.72 4.21
C ASP A 48 10.66 0.09 3.83
N ALA A 49 9.58 0.66 4.37
CA ALA A 49 8.23 0.40 3.89
C ALA A 49 7.76 1.53 2.99
N LEU A 50 7.19 1.16 1.85
CA LEU A 50 6.42 2.07 1.00
C LEU A 50 4.97 2.02 1.46
N VAL A 51 4.45 3.18 1.85
CA VAL A 51 3.03 3.36 2.15
C VAL A 51 2.33 3.68 0.84
N MET A 52 1.40 2.81 0.45
CA MET A 52 0.56 3.01 -0.73
C MET A 52 -0.89 3.26 -0.32
N VAL A 53 -1.57 4.14 -1.03
CA VAL A 53 -2.95 4.53 -0.75
C VAL A 53 -3.77 4.46 -2.02
N ARG A 54 -5.03 4.02 -1.88
CA ARG A 54 -6.04 4.13 -2.92
C ARG A 54 -7.31 4.72 -2.35
N ASP A 55 -7.81 5.76 -2.99
CA ASP A 55 -9.11 6.35 -2.67
C ASP A 55 -10.23 5.59 -3.42
N PHE A 56 -11.46 5.60 -2.90
CA PHE A 56 -12.61 4.90 -3.49
C PHE A 56 -13.48 5.78 -4.36
#